data_AF-A0A0K9PTR9-F1
#
_entry.id   AF-A0A0K9PTR9-F1
#
_cell.length_a   1.000
_cell.length_b   1.000
_cell.length_c   1.000
_cell.angle_alpha   90.00
_cell.angle_beta   90.00
_cell.angle_gamma   90.00
#
_symmetry.space_group_name_H-M   'P 1'
#
loop_
_entity.id
_entity.type
_entity.pdbx_description
1 polymer ?
#
loop_
_entity_poly.entity_id
_entity_poly.type
_entity_poly.pdbx_seq_one_letter_code
_entity_poly.pdbx_strand_id
1 'polypeptide(L)' 'MPPYFLYVKAELENLTNLQPQGGCDDTGFSYNFKLKCENCGEVTKKETCVILSETVPLSTGRESAHLIQK' A
#
# COMPACT_ATOMS: atom_id res chain seq x y z
N MET A 1 -4.67 -5.34 -14.81
CA MET A 1 -4.75 -3.96 -14.30
C MET A 1 -3.34 -3.39 -14.27
N PRO A 2 -3.07 -2.21 -14.83
CA PRO A 2 -1.75 -1.59 -14.73
C PRO A 2 -1.43 -1.24 -13.28
N PRO A 3 -0.16 -1.29 -12.86
CA PRO A 3 0.23 -0.95 -11.49
C PRO A 3 0.08 0.55 -11.21
N TYR A 4 -0.24 0.89 -9.96
CA TYR A 4 -0.16 2.24 -9.43
C TYR A 4 1.22 2.45 -8.80
N PHE A 5 1.90 3.55 -9.13
CA PHE A 5 3.21 3.89 -8.57
C PHE A 5 3.08 5.01 -7.54
N LEU A 6 3.71 4.83 -6.37
CA LEU A 6 3.80 5.84 -5.32
C LEU A 6 5.13 6.59 -5.43
N TYR A 7 5.06 7.92 -5.53
CA TYR A 7 6.23 8.79 -5.54
C TYR A 7 6.18 9.74 -4.34
N VAL A 8 7.34 9.97 -3.73
CA VAL A 8 7.49 10.93 -2.64
C VAL A 8 8.40 12.07 -3.08
N LYS A 9 8.09 13.28 -2.63
CA LYS A 9 8.92 14.46 -2.79
C LYS A 9 9.04 15.15 -1.44
N ALA A 10 10.27 15.45 -1.05
CA ALA A 10 10.57 16.15 0.19
C ALA A 10 11.81 17.05 -0.01
N GLU A 11 11.93 18.09 0.80
CA GLU A 11 13.16 18.85 0.96
C GLU A 11 13.96 18.20 2.09
N LEU A 12 15.23 17.93 1.83
CA LEU A 12 16.13 17.25 2.77
C LEU A 12 17.34 18.13 3.02
N GLU A 13 17.63 18.41 4.28
CA GLU A 13 18.82 19.17 4.68
C GLU A 13 19.78 18.23 5.41
N ASN A 14 20.97 18.02 4.84
CA ASN A 14 21.99 17.11 5.37
C ASN A 14 21.49 15.66 5.62
N LEU A 15 20.44 15.25 4.90
CA LEU A 15 19.85 13.92 4.96
C LEU A 15 19.87 13.24 3.58
N THR A 16 19.99 11.92 3.59
CA THR A 16 19.93 11.05 2.40
C THR A 16 19.24 9.73 2.76
N ASN A 17 18.98 8.87 1.76
CA ASN A 17 18.38 7.54 1.93
C ASN A 17 17.05 7.57 2.71
N LEU A 18 16.16 8.50 2.38
CA LEU A 18 14.80 8.51 2.93
C LEU A 18 14.03 7.31 2.38
N GLN A 19 13.79 6.33 3.23
CA GLN A 19 13.06 5.10 2.93
C GLN A 19 12.54 4.47 4.22
N PRO A 20 11.62 3.50 4.16
CA PRO A 20 11.34 2.61 5.30
C PRO A 20 12.62 1.96 5.84
N GLN A 21 12.62 1.55 7.11
CA GLN A 21 13.82 1.02 7.77
C GLN A 21 14.43 -0.19 7.04
N GLY A 22 13.62 -1.09 6.50
CA GLY A 22 14.04 -2.20 5.63
C GLY A 22 13.95 -1.93 4.12
N GLY A 23 13.79 -0.68 3.70
CA GLY A 23 13.54 -0.32 2.30
C GLY A 23 12.11 -0.63 1.84
N CYS A 24 11.84 -0.57 0.53
CA CYS A 24 10.49 -0.83 0.01
C CYS A 24 9.99 -2.26 0.24
N ASP A 25 10.92 -3.20 0.48
CA ASP A 25 10.64 -4.62 0.75
C ASP A 25 10.50 -4.91 2.25
N ASP A 26 10.48 -3.89 3.11
CA ASP A 26 10.24 -4.04 4.54
C ASP A 26 8.84 -4.63 4.77
N THR A 27 8.81 -5.89 5.22
CA THR A 27 7.58 -6.64 5.40
C THR A 27 6.72 -6.10 6.55
N GLY A 28 7.28 -5.29 7.45
CA GLY A 28 6.58 -4.68 8.58
C GLY A 28 6.16 -3.22 8.35
N PHE A 29 6.57 -2.61 7.23
CA PHE A 29 6.21 -1.21 6.97
C PHE A 29 4.71 -1.06 6.66
N SER A 30 4.09 -0.07 7.32
CA SER A 30 2.66 0.23 7.19
C SER A 30 2.42 1.32 6.16
N TYR A 31 1.83 0.95 5.03
CA TYR A 31 1.37 1.90 4.02
C TYR A 31 -0.08 2.29 4.30
N ASN A 32 -0.32 3.58 4.57
CA ASN A 32 -1.67 4.11 4.81
C ASN A 32 -2.22 4.79 3.56
N PHE A 33 -3.32 4.26 3.01
CA PHE A 33 -3.94 4.76 1.79
C PHE A 33 -5.40 5.17 1.99
N LYS A 34 -5.84 6.18 1.25
CA LYS A 34 -7.26 6.34 0.91
C LYS A 34 -7.50 5.65 -0.43
N LEU A 35 -8.41 4.69 -0.45
CA LEU A 35 -8.66 3.86 -1.63
C LEU A 35 -9.91 4.34 -2.34
N LYS A 36 -9.92 4.24 -3.67
CA LYS A 36 -11.09 4.50 -4.52
C LYS A 36 -11.53 3.21 -5.19
N CYS A 37 -12.80 2.83 -5.01
CA CYS A 37 -13.38 1.70 -5.73
C CYS A 37 -13.51 2.04 -7.22
N GLU A 38 -12.93 1.22 -8.10
CA GLU A 38 -13.00 1.46 -9.54
C GLU A 38 -14.40 1.23 -10.13
N ASN A 39 -15.23 0.41 -9.47
CA ASN A 39 -16.59 0.11 -9.95
C ASN A 39 -17.60 1.22 -9.64
N CYS A 40 -17.65 1.73 -8.40
CA CYS A 40 -18.64 2.73 -7.98
C CYS A 40 -18.04 4.13 -7.71
N GLY A 41 -16.71 4.26 -7.67
CA GLY A 41 -16.03 5.53 -7.41
C GLY A 41 -15.99 5.95 -5.93
N GLU A 42 -16.55 5.17 -5.01
CA GLU A 42 -16.51 5.47 -3.57
C GLU A 42 -15.07 5.54 -3.06
N VAL A 43 -14.78 6.51 -2.20
CA VAL A 43 -13.47 6.69 -1.55
C VAL A 43 -13.59 6.39 -0.07
N THR A 44 -12.63 5.66 0.49
CA THR A 44 -12.63 5.30 1.92
C THR A 44 -12.67 6.54 2.80
N LYS A 45 -13.56 6.54 3.82
CA LYS A 45 -13.71 7.67 4.76
C LYS A 45 -12.50 7.87 5.66
N LYS A 46 -11.85 6.77 6.02
CA LYS A 46 -10.60 6.72 6.80
C LYS A 46 -9.51 6.09 5.97
N GLU A 47 -8.27 6.36 6.36
CA GLU A 47 -7.11 5.66 5.81
C GLU A 47 -7.21 4.18 6.15
N THR A 48 -6.74 3.36 5.22
CA THR A 48 -6.59 1.92 5.37
C THR A 48 -5.11 1.60 5.37
N CYS A 49 -4.67 0.82 6.36
CA CYS A 49 -3.31 0.31 6.43
C CYS A 49 -3.16 -0.94 5.56
N VAL A 50 -2.04 -1.04 4.85
CA VAL A 50 -1.61 -2.21 4.08
C VAL A 50 -0.17 -2.52 4.47
N ILE A 51 0.10 -3.77 4.84
CA ILE A 51 1.43 -4.25 5.27
C ILE A 51 1.82 -5.44 4.40
N LEU A 52 3.07 -5.48 3.92
CA LEU A 52 3.58 -6.53 3.02
C LEU A 52 3.53 -7.95 3.63
N SER A 53 3.73 -8.07 4.95
CA SER A 53 3.62 -9.36 5.66
C SER A 53 2.18 -9.85 5.82
N GLU A 54 1.18 -8.97 5.71
CA GLU A 54 -0.22 -9.39 5.78
C GLU A 54 -0.63 -10.00 4.45
N THR A 55 -1.20 -11.20 4.48
CA THR A 55 -1.68 -11.89 3.28
C THR A 55 -3.04 -12.51 3.54
N VAL A 56 -3.94 -12.33 2.59
CA VAL A 56 -5.30 -12.87 2.60
C VAL A 56 -5.50 -13.67 1.32
N PRO A 57 -5.94 -14.94 1.40
CA PRO A 57 -6.19 -15.73 0.21
C PRO A 57 -7.36 -15.15 -0.59
N LEU A 58 -7.22 -15.07 -1.91
CA LEU A 58 -8.32 -14.69 -2.78
C LEU A 58 -9.34 -15.83 -2.86
N SER A 59 -10.62 -15.50 -3.00
CA SER A 59 -11.72 -16.48 -3.10
C SER A 59 -11.66 -17.33 -4.38
N THR A 60 -10.89 -16.88 -5.38
CA THR A 60 -10.69 -17.57 -6.65
C THR A 60 -9.20 -17.56 -6.99
N GLY A 61 -8.63 -18.75 -7.27
CA GLY A 61 -7.23 -18.91 -7.68
C GLY A 61 -6.25 -19.28 -6.55
N ARG A 62 -4.95 -19.26 -6.88
CA ARG A 62 -3.83 -19.52 -5.94
C ARG A 62 -3.13 -18.25 -5.47
N GLU A 63 -3.67 -17.09 -5.81
CA GLU A 63 -3.09 -15.79 -5.52
C GLU A 63 -3.58 -15.28 -4.16
N SER A 64 -2.79 -14.38 -3.57
CA SER A 64 -3.12 -13.70 -2.31
C SER A 64 -3.02 -12.20 -2.50
N ALA A 65 -3.72 -11.46 -1.65
CA ALA A 65 -3.65 -10.01 -1.59
C ALA A 65 -3.28 -9.55 -0.18
N HIS A 66 -2.71 -8.35 -0.06
CA HIS A 66 -2.36 -7.76 1.24
C HIS A 66 -3.55 -7.08 1.93
N LEU A 67 -4.65 -6.88 1.21
CA LEU A 67 -5.88 -6.28 1.73
C LEU A 67 -7.07 -6.71 0.86
N ILE A 68 -8.19 -7.07 1.50
CA ILE A 68 -9.49 -7.28 0.85
C ILE A 68 -10.54 -6.49 1.64
N GLN A 69 -11.26 -5.60 0.97
CA GLN A 69 -12.38 -4.83 1.53
C GLN A 69 -13.65 -5.11 0.73
N LYS A 70 -14.79 -5.13 1.41
CA LYS A 70 -16.12 -5.34 0.82
C LYS A 70 -16.86 -4.02 0.68
#